data_AF-A0A7X1EHF0-F1
#
_entry.id   AF-A0A7X1EHF0-F1
#
_cell.length_a   1.000
_cell.length_b   1.000
_cell.length_c   1.000
_cell.angle_alpha   90.00
_cell.angle_beta   90.00
_cell.angle_gamma   90.00
#
_symmetry.space_group_name_H-M   'P 1'
#
loop_
_entity.id
_entity.type
_entity.pdbx_description
1 polymer ?
#
loop_
_entity_poly.entity_id
_entity_poly.type
_entity_poly.pdbx_seq_one_letter_code
_entity_poly.pdbx_strand_id
1 'polypeptide(L)'
;MDGLNMNIFNRKYLAALGCLWLIFSAPQAFSANKYGFGSVLRMCPFWSTPFPVGFRMPAPGLKTYVLDMEVNLIYISADNTADIDDYVNLYNVNGVETWPGTGILKGNATAACKTSSACQKSSSGTVGKGVSAYDSLAAEFTGEDIRVAQKSISPSSSSSFTWFYLPVRKYKLLRIEVFVPNQLDNGVGHSEPFFVEYRAAGNKDELQLVSMGGTAAAGNFNGVNLPDTLRLTQNSGLQIWLNHSTSTPADDVSDLLPYAKVFPFQSTQLASLPESCQ
;
A
#
# COMPACT_ATOMS: atom_id res chain seq x y z
N MET A 1 -71.50 37.49 -22.64
CA MET A 1 -71.31 38.66 -21.77
C MET A 1 -70.55 38.15 -20.56
N ASP A 2 -69.26 37.90 -20.74
CA ASP A 2 -68.13 38.82 -20.42
C ASP A 2 -67.57 38.42 -19.04
N GLY A 3 -66.29 38.10 -18.86
CA GLY A 3 -65.18 38.24 -19.77
C GLY A 3 -63.92 37.48 -19.34
N LEU A 4 -62.93 37.61 -20.20
CA LEU A 4 -61.55 37.23 -20.00
C LEU A 4 -60.94 37.92 -18.77
N ASN A 5 -60.07 37.22 -18.04
CA ASN A 5 -58.70 37.72 -17.93
C ASN A 5 -57.67 36.64 -17.57
N MET A 6 -56.66 36.55 -18.44
CA MET A 6 -55.41 35.87 -18.25
C MET A 6 -54.53 36.59 -17.21
N ASN A 7 -53.78 35.81 -16.44
CA ASN A 7 -52.41 36.09 -16.02
C ASN A 7 -51.75 34.72 -15.86
N ILE A 8 -51.03 34.19 -16.86
CA ILE A 8 -49.66 34.56 -17.24
C ILE A 8 -48.87 35.02 -16.02
N PHE A 9 -48.15 34.09 -15.38
CA PHE A 9 -46.76 34.34 -15.00
C PHE A 9 -45.95 33.04 -15.06
N ASN A 10 -45.11 33.01 -16.09
CA ASN A 10 -43.80 32.36 -16.22
C ASN A 10 -43.64 30.84 -16.00
N ARG A 11 -43.97 30.11 -17.08
CA ARG A 11 -43.17 28.97 -17.58
C ARG A 11 -41.72 29.41 -17.88
N LYS A 12 -40.82 29.49 -16.89
CA LYS A 12 -39.36 29.61 -17.13
C LYS A 12 -38.45 28.90 -16.09
N TYR A 13 -38.96 27.95 -15.31
CA TYR A 13 -38.11 27.17 -14.37
C TYR A 13 -38.41 25.66 -14.37
N LEU A 14 -38.66 25.09 -15.55
CA LEU A 14 -38.86 23.64 -15.74
C LEU A 14 -37.95 23.08 -16.85
N ALA A 15 -36.76 23.66 -16.96
CA ALA A 15 -35.66 23.18 -17.80
C ALA A 15 -34.33 23.29 -17.03
N ALA A 16 -34.33 22.81 -15.79
CA ALA A 16 -33.13 22.58 -14.99
C ALA A 16 -33.25 21.27 -14.19
N LEU A 17 -33.98 20.28 -14.73
CA LEU A 17 -33.81 18.86 -14.41
C LEU A 17 -32.63 18.35 -15.27
N GLY A 18 -31.48 18.99 -15.07
CA GLY A 18 -30.22 18.61 -15.68
C GLY A 18 -29.62 17.45 -14.90
N CYS A 19 -29.44 16.32 -15.59
CA CYS A 19 -28.29 15.44 -15.45
C CYS A 19 -27.79 15.16 -14.02
N LEU A 20 -28.62 14.60 -13.14
CA LEU A 20 -28.15 14.20 -11.81
C LEU A 20 -28.68 12.85 -11.37
N TRP A 21 -28.57 11.80 -12.20
CA TRP A 21 -28.89 10.42 -11.79
C TRP A 21 -28.11 9.34 -12.56
N LEU A 22 -26.83 9.55 -12.83
CA LEU A 22 -25.88 8.46 -13.17
C LEU A 22 -24.47 8.82 -12.66
N ILE A 23 -24.26 8.77 -11.35
CA ILE A 23 -22.91 8.59 -10.77
C ILE A 23 -22.97 7.35 -9.91
N PHE A 24 -23.10 6.20 -10.56
CA PHE A 24 -22.65 4.93 -10.01
C PHE A 24 -21.86 4.23 -11.11
N SER A 25 -20.66 3.77 -10.73
CA SER A 25 -19.76 2.88 -11.48
C SER A 25 -18.72 3.55 -12.38
N ALA A 26 -17.61 3.98 -11.77
CA ALA A 26 -16.32 3.81 -12.44
C ALA A 26 -15.21 3.38 -11.46
N PRO A 27 -15.15 2.09 -11.06
CA PRO A 27 -13.89 1.46 -10.70
C PRO A 27 -13.12 0.95 -11.95
N GLN A 28 -13.71 1.03 -13.16
CA GLN A 28 -13.24 0.23 -14.30
C GLN A 28 -12.09 0.81 -15.12
N ALA A 29 -11.58 2.01 -14.83
CA ALA A 29 -10.52 2.59 -15.66
C ALA A 29 -9.13 1.95 -15.40
N PHE A 30 -8.86 1.49 -14.17
CA PHE A 30 -7.57 0.84 -13.85
C PHE A 30 -7.60 -0.67 -14.08
N SER A 31 -8.73 -1.35 -13.89
CA SER A 31 -8.83 -2.79 -14.15
C SER A 31 -8.90 -3.14 -15.65
N ALA A 32 -9.32 -2.17 -16.50
CA ALA A 32 -9.44 -2.35 -17.95
C ALA A 32 -8.21 -1.89 -18.75
N ASN A 33 -7.21 -1.27 -18.11
CA ASN A 33 -5.99 -0.89 -18.81
C ASN A 33 -5.28 -2.15 -19.29
N LYS A 34 -5.18 -2.31 -20.61
CA LYS A 34 -4.37 -3.36 -21.23
C LYS A 34 -2.94 -3.21 -20.70
N TYR A 35 -2.52 -4.27 -20.01
CA TYR A 35 -1.23 -4.41 -19.34
C TYR A 35 -0.12 -3.89 -20.26
N GLY A 36 0.53 -2.83 -19.79
CA GLY A 36 1.41 -2.01 -20.60
C GLY A 36 2.75 -2.68 -20.88
N PHE A 37 2.72 -3.62 -21.80
CA PHE A 37 3.83 -3.76 -22.73
C PHE A 37 3.47 -2.98 -23.98
N GLY A 38 4.09 -1.80 -24.13
CA GLY A 38 4.63 -1.50 -25.44
C GLY A 38 5.47 -2.72 -25.87
N SER A 39 5.42 -3.11 -27.14
CA SER A 39 6.19 -4.22 -27.68
C SER A 39 7.68 -4.07 -27.38
N VAL A 40 8.20 -4.65 -26.29
CA VAL A 40 9.62 -4.54 -25.94
C VAL A 40 10.31 -5.89 -26.14
N LEU A 41 11.19 -5.94 -27.14
CA LEU A 41 12.05 -7.07 -27.51
C LEU A 41 13.24 -7.31 -26.55
N ARG A 42 13.38 -6.53 -25.47
CA ARG A 42 14.47 -6.66 -24.47
C ARG A 42 13.91 -6.66 -23.05
N MET A 43 13.88 -7.83 -22.41
CA MET A 43 13.49 -8.00 -21.00
C MET A 43 14.61 -7.49 -20.08
N CYS A 44 14.27 -6.68 -19.08
CA CYS A 44 15.22 -6.32 -18.03
C CYS A 44 15.39 -7.49 -17.05
N PRO A 45 16.59 -8.06 -16.86
CA PRO A 45 16.79 -9.19 -15.94
C PRO A 45 16.48 -8.87 -14.47
N PHE A 46 16.45 -7.59 -14.08
CA PHE A 46 16.09 -7.20 -12.71
C PHE A 46 14.60 -7.38 -12.42
N TRP A 47 13.73 -7.54 -13.42
CA TRP A 47 12.29 -7.72 -13.18
C TRP A 47 11.98 -8.90 -12.26
N SER A 48 12.70 -10.01 -12.40
CA SER A 48 12.51 -11.22 -11.57
C SER A 48 13.42 -11.25 -10.34
N THR A 49 14.04 -10.12 -9.98
CA THR A 49 14.89 -10.03 -8.78
C THR A 49 14.12 -9.42 -7.62
N PRO A 50 14.44 -9.80 -6.37
CA PRO A 50 13.74 -9.24 -5.23
C PRO A 50 14.00 -7.74 -5.02
N PHE A 51 13.01 -7.04 -4.45
CA PHE A 51 13.10 -5.63 -4.06
C PHE A 51 13.04 -5.47 -2.54
N PRO A 52 14.08 -4.89 -1.89
CA PRO A 52 14.08 -4.76 -0.44
C PRO A 52 13.15 -3.64 0.04
N VAL A 53 12.37 -3.95 1.07
CA VAL A 53 11.49 -3.03 1.78
C VAL A 53 11.82 -3.11 3.27
N GLY A 54 12.24 -1.98 3.83
CA GLY A 54 12.66 -1.85 5.22
C GLY A 54 11.57 -1.21 6.05
N PHE A 55 11.34 -1.77 7.23
CA PHE A 55 10.40 -1.22 8.20
C PHE A 55 11.08 -0.90 9.53
N ARG A 56 10.62 0.16 10.20
CA ARG A 56 11.06 0.47 11.55
C ARG A 56 9.90 1.06 12.37
N MET A 57 9.75 0.55 13.58
CA MET A 57 8.83 1.08 14.58
C MET A 57 9.63 1.64 15.76
N PRO A 58 9.30 2.85 16.24
CA PRO A 58 9.99 3.44 17.37
C PRO A 58 9.67 2.66 18.65
N ALA A 59 10.63 2.59 19.58
CA ALA A 59 10.39 2.01 20.90
C ALA A 59 9.25 2.74 21.62
N PRO A 60 8.36 2.02 22.34
CA PRO A 60 7.26 2.65 23.06
C PRO A 60 7.77 3.62 24.12
N GLY A 61 6.97 4.66 24.34
CA GLY A 61 7.16 5.64 25.41
C GLY A 61 7.00 5.04 26.80
N LEU A 62 5.97 4.22 26.99
CA LEU A 62 5.71 3.50 28.23
C LEU A 62 5.88 1.99 27.97
N LYS A 63 6.72 1.33 28.78
CA LYS A 63 7.08 -0.10 28.61
C LYS A 63 5.94 -1.08 28.92
N THR A 64 4.71 -0.61 29.06
CA THR A 64 3.56 -1.39 29.54
C THR A 64 2.84 -2.15 28.44
N TYR A 65 3.19 -1.94 27.17
CA TYR A 65 2.41 -2.48 26.05
C TYR A 65 3.27 -3.17 25.01
N VAL A 66 2.75 -4.29 24.49
CA VAL A 66 3.27 -4.95 23.28
C VAL A 66 2.64 -4.22 22.10
N LEU A 67 3.45 -3.43 21.40
CA LEU A 67 3.04 -2.65 20.24
C LEU A 67 3.69 -3.23 19.00
N ASP A 68 3.45 -4.48 18.65
CA ASP A 68 3.99 -4.98 17.38
C ASP A 68 3.22 -4.32 16.22
N MET A 69 3.96 -3.78 15.25
CA MET A 69 3.41 -3.22 14.02
C MET A 69 3.16 -4.35 13.03
N GLU A 70 1.91 -4.49 12.59
CA GLU A 70 1.55 -5.43 11.54
C GLU A 70 1.62 -4.74 10.18
N VAL A 71 2.33 -5.34 9.23
CA VAL A 71 2.43 -4.83 7.86
C VAL A 71 1.81 -5.80 6.88
N ASN A 72 1.00 -5.28 5.95
CA ASN A 72 0.56 -6.00 4.77
C ASN A 72 1.29 -5.44 3.56
N LEU A 73 1.90 -6.31 2.76
CA LEU A 73 2.33 -6.03 1.41
C LEU A 73 1.40 -6.81 0.48
N ILE A 74 0.44 -6.11 -0.11
CA ILE A 74 -0.56 -6.65 -1.01
C ILE A 74 -0.10 -6.37 -2.43
N TYR A 75 -0.01 -7.39 -3.27
CA TYR A 75 0.49 -7.21 -4.62
C TYR A 75 -0.13 -8.17 -5.63
N ILE A 76 -0.06 -7.77 -6.90
CA ILE A 76 -0.36 -8.62 -8.05
C ILE A 76 0.84 -8.51 -8.98
N SER A 77 1.51 -9.61 -9.25
CA SER A 77 2.67 -9.63 -10.14
C SER A 77 2.28 -9.40 -11.59
N ALA A 78 3.17 -8.77 -12.36
CA ALA A 78 2.89 -8.47 -13.75
C ALA A 78 3.13 -9.69 -14.66
N ASP A 79 2.24 -9.88 -15.64
CA ASP A 79 2.43 -10.75 -16.81
C ASP A 79 2.78 -12.21 -16.50
N ASN A 80 2.26 -12.74 -15.39
CA ASN A 80 2.56 -14.09 -14.89
C ASN A 80 4.07 -14.33 -14.71
N THR A 81 4.82 -13.27 -14.39
CA THR A 81 6.23 -13.39 -14.00
C THR A 81 6.29 -14.34 -12.81
N ALA A 82 7.13 -15.37 -12.89
CA ALA A 82 7.35 -16.26 -11.77
C ALA A 82 8.09 -15.49 -10.67
N ASP A 83 7.57 -15.58 -9.45
CA ASP A 83 8.02 -14.81 -8.32
C ASP A 83 9.00 -15.64 -7.47
N ILE A 84 9.93 -15.01 -6.73
CA ILE A 84 10.87 -15.78 -5.89
C ILE A 84 10.16 -16.58 -4.78
N ASP A 85 8.96 -16.15 -4.37
CA ASP A 85 8.15 -16.82 -3.36
C ASP A 85 7.53 -18.14 -3.87
N ASP A 86 7.29 -18.28 -5.18
CA ASP A 86 6.90 -19.55 -5.83
C ASP A 86 7.96 -20.64 -5.63
N TYR A 87 9.21 -20.23 -5.43
CA TYR A 87 10.37 -21.09 -5.24
C TYR A 87 10.91 -21.07 -3.80
N VAL A 88 10.15 -20.56 -2.83
CA VAL A 88 10.64 -20.37 -1.46
C VAL A 88 11.15 -21.66 -0.81
N ASN A 89 10.62 -22.82 -1.21
CA ASN A 89 11.06 -24.13 -0.75
C ASN A 89 12.52 -24.44 -1.11
N LEU A 90 13.06 -23.85 -2.18
CA LEU A 90 14.48 -23.99 -2.56
C LEU A 90 15.42 -23.30 -1.58
N TYR A 91 14.90 -22.32 -0.82
CA TYR A 91 15.66 -21.56 0.16
C TYR A 91 15.44 -22.07 1.59
N ASN A 92 14.97 -23.32 1.74
CA ASN A 92 14.81 -23.96 3.03
C ASN A 92 15.65 -25.24 3.08
N VAL A 93 16.54 -25.33 4.07
CA VAL A 93 17.33 -26.53 4.35
C VAL A 93 16.96 -27.03 5.73
N ASN A 94 16.41 -28.24 5.82
CA ASN A 94 15.91 -28.85 7.07
C ASN A 94 14.91 -27.96 7.82
N GLY A 95 14.03 -27.25 7.09
CA GLY A 95 13.03 -26.35 7.67
C GLY A 95 13.57 -25.00 8.14
N VAL A 96 14.86 -24.71 7.89
CA VAL A 96 15.48 -23.41 8.19
C VAL A 96 15.62 -22.62 6.88
N GLU A 97 15.12 -21.38 6.88
CA GLU A 97 15.31 -20.46 5.76
C GLU A 97 16.80 -20.06 5.64
N THR A 98 17.40 -20.30 4.48
CA THR A 98 18.81 -20.03 4.21
C THR A 98 19.04 -18.76 3.38
N TRP A 99 17.98 -18.05 3.03
CA TRP A 99 18.09 -16.80 2.28
C TRP A 99 18.70 -15.69 3.17
N PRO A 100 19.63 -14.87 2.66
CA PRO A 100 20.22 -13.78 3.42
C PRO A 100 19.16 -12.70 3.76
N GLY A 101 19.00 -12.39 5.05
CA GLY A 101 18.12 -11.34 5.59
C GLY A 101 16.99 -11.89 6.47
N THR A 102 16.05 -11.03 6.89
CA THR A 102 14.87 -11.40 7.72
C THR A 102 13.76 -12.15 6.95
N GLY A 103 14.13 -12.81 5.84
CA GLY A 103 13.32 -13.74 5.06
C GLY A 103 12.65 -13.16 3.80
N ILE A 104 12.35 -14.04 2.84
CA ILE A 104 11.54 -13.75 1.65
C ILE A 104 10.09 -13.56 2.08
N LEU A 105 9.43 -12.53 1.56
CA LEU A 105 8.01 -12.29 1.79
C LEU A 105 7.18 -13.29 0.99
N LYS A 106 6.58 -14.27 1.66
CA LYS A 106 5.64 -15.21 1.05
C LYS A 106 4.30 -14.51 0.80
N GLY A 107 3.80 -14.56 -0.43
CA GLY A 107 2.53 -13.94 -0.84
C GLY A 107 1.25 -14.68 -0.46
N ASN A 108 1.32 -15.69 0.42
CA ASN A 108 0.21 -16.57 0.77
C ASN A 108 -0.35 -16.34 2.18
N ALA A 109 -0.02 -15.20 2.81
CA ALA A 109 -0.50 -14.88 4.14
C ALA A 109 -1.95 -14.36 4.10
N THR A 110 -2.61 -14.37 5.27
CA THR A 110 -3.86 -13.61 5.44
C THR A 110 -3.51 -12.18 5.80
N ALA A 111 -4.13 -11.20 5.12
CA ALA A 111 -3.97 -9.80 5.47
C ALA A 111 -4.33 -9.55 6.94
N ALA A 112 -3.44 -8.86 7.67
CA ALA A 112 -3.77 -8.29 8.96
C ALA A 112 -4.94 -7.30 8.79
N CYS A 113 -5.79 -7.19 9.79
CA CYS A 113 -6.91 -6.25 9.77
C CYS A 113 -7.89 -6.36 8.61
N LYS A 114 -8.12 -7.60 8.17
CA LYS A 114 -9.07 -7.92 7.12
C LYS A 114 -10.54 -7.73 7.54
N THR A 115 -10.94 -8.14 8.74
CA THR A 115 -12.34 -8.06 9.19
C THR A 115 -12.52 -7.02 10.30
N SER A 116 -13.72 -6.43 10.36
CA SER A 116 -14.12 -5.51 11.42
C SER A 116 -14.00 -6.14 12.81
N SER A 117 -14.26 -7.43 12.97
CA SER A 117 -14.06 -8.13 14.25
C SER A 117 -12.59 -8.37 14.64
N ALA A 118 -11.67 -8.38 13.67
CA ALA A 118 -10.24 -8.60 13.93
C ALA A 118 -9.47 -7.30 14.22
N CYS A 119 -9.98 -6.14 13.74
CA CYS A 119 -9.30 -4.85 13.93
C CYS A 119 -10.17 -3.66 14.37
N GLN A 120 -11.47 -3.86 14.64
CA GLN A 120 -12.36 -2.83 15.17
C GLN A 120 -13.10 -3.33 16.42
N LYS A 121 -13.23 -2.47 17.43
CA LYS A 121 -14.32 -2.57 18.42
C LYS A 121 -15.38 -1.48 18.24
N SER A 122 -15.05 -0.37 17.55
CA SER A 122 -16.00 0.71 17.25
C SER A 122 -16.54 0.58 15.83
N SER A 123 -17.84 0.86 15.66
CA SER A 123 -18.65 0.63 14.45
C SER A 123 -18.33 1.57 13.26
N SER A 124 -17.09 2.04 13.11
CA SER A 124 -16.75 3.17 12.22
C SER A 124 -15.46 3.05 11.42
N GLY A 125 -14.72 1.93 11.47
CA GLY A 125 -13.48 1.84 10.70
C GLY A 125 -13.75 1.58 9.21
N THR A 126 -12.91 2.18 8.36
CA THR A 126 -12.94 2.10 6.90
C THR A 126 -11.51 1.81 6.39
N VAL A 127 -11.34 1.56 5.09
CA VAL A 127 -9.99 1.60 4.47
C VAL A 127 -9.35 2.96 4.77
N GLY A 128 -8.06 2.97 5.15
CA GLY A 128 -7.40 4.18 5.67
C GLY A 128 -7.66 4.45 7.15
N LYS A 129 -8.44 3.59 7.84
CA LYS A 129 -8.88 3.73 9.23
C LYS A 129 -8.98 2.38 9.96
N GLY A 130 -7.93 1.56 9.84
CA GLY A 130 -7.82 0.29 10.58
C GLY A 130 -8.46 -0.92 9.88
N VAL A 131 -8.78 -0.81 8.58
CA VAL A 131 -9.24 -1.92 7.75
C VAL A 131 -8.34 -2.04 6.54
N SER A 132 -7.83 -3.24 6.29
CA SER A 132 -7.09 -3.55 5.07
C SER A 132 -7.96 -3.39 3.83
N ALA A 133 -7.38 -2.85 2.75
CA ALA A 133 -8.03 -2.77 1.46
C ALA A 133 -8.12 -4.12 0.73
N TYR A 134 -7.56 -5.21 1.29
CA TYR A 134 -7.49 -6.52 0.64
C TYR A 134 -8.82 -6.95 0.00
N ASP A 135 -9.94 -6.93 0.73
CA ASP A 135 -11.22 -7.38 0.20
C ASP A 135 -11.76 -6.44 -0.90
N SER A 136 -11.49 -5.13 -0.78
CA SER A 136 -11.86 -4.16 -1.83
C SER A 136 -11.04 -4.37 -3.10
N LEU A 137 -9.76 -4.69 -2.97
CA LEU A 137 -8.88 -5.02 -4.09
C LEU A 137 -9.24 -6.37 -4.71
N ALA A 138 -9.59 -7.37 -3.90
CA ALA A 138 -10.07 -8.67 -4.37
C ALA A 138 -11.35 -8.55 -5.21
N ALA A 139 -12.27 -7.66 -4.81
CA ALA A 139 -13.44 -7.36 -5.61
C ALA A 139 -13.08 -6.59 -6.90
N GLU A 140 -12.18 -5.60 -6.83
CA GLU A 140 -11.75 -4.82 -8.00
C GLU A 140 -11.03 -5.67 -9.06
N PHE A 141 -10.10 -6.53 -8.63
CA PHE A 141 -9.25 -7.37 -9.48
C PHE A 141 -9.73 -8.83 -9.48
N THR A 142 -11.04 -9.02 -9.71
CA THR A 142 -11.64 -10.35 -9.77
C THR A 142 -10.94 -11.21 -10.83
N GLY A 143 -10.44 -12.38 -10.43
CA GLY A 143 -9.76 -13.35 -11.32
C GLY A 143 -8.25 -13.17 -11.44
N GLU A 144 -7.67 -12.15 -10.80
CA GLU A 144 -6.22 -12.00 -10.65
C GLU A 144 -5.71 -12.72 -9.39
N ASP A 145 -4.43 -13.10 -9.38
CA ASP A 145 -3.75 -13.69 -8.22
C ASP A 145 -3.30 -12.57 -7.27
N ILE A 146 -4.18 -12.17 -6.35
CA ILE A 146 -3.84 -11.18 -5.32
C ILE A 146 -3.11 -11.87 -4.17
N ARG A 147 -1.84 -11.52 -4.04
CA ARG A 147 -0.95 -12.02 -3.00
C ARG A 147 -0.86 -11.05 -1.84
N VAL A 148 -0.68 -11.59 -0.65
CA VAL A 148 -0.41 -10.82 0.57
C VAL A 148 0.75 -11.43 1.31
N ALA A 149 1.76 -10.61 1.55
CA ALA A 149 2.77 -10.91 2.55
C ALA A 149 2.49 -10.12 3.83
N GLN A 150 2.41 -10.83 4.95
CA GLN A 150 2.10 -10.26 6.25
C GLN A 150 3.28 -10.48 7.19
N LYS A 151 3.71 -9.42 7.89
CA LYS A 151 4.77 -9.49 8.90
C LYS A 151 4.43 -8.65 10.13
N SER A 152 4.84 -9.15 11.28
CA SER A 152 4.84 -8.42 12.54
C SER A 152 6.24 -7.87 12.80
N ILE A 153 6.34 -6.60 13.18
CA ILE A 153 7.60 -5.88 13.41
C ILE A 153 7.56 -5.28 14.80
N SER A 154 8.41 -5.80 15.68
CA SER A 154 8.48 -5.31 17.05
C SER A 154 9.16 -3.95 17.15
N PRO A 155 8.73 -3.10 18.10
CA PRO A 155 9.41 -1.86 18.43
C PRO A 155 10.87 -2.10 18.78
N SER A 156 11.75 -1.22 18.33
CA SER A 156 13.16 -1.29 18.69
C SER A 156 13.70 0.08 19.07
N SER A 157 14.56 0.10 20.09
CA SER A 157 15.40 1.28 20.39
C SER A 157 16.56 1.42 19.40
N SER A 158 16.80 0.38 18.57
CA SER A 158 17.74 0.43 17.46
C SER A 158 17.25 1.38 16.37
N SER A 159 18.19 2.08 15.73
CA SER A 159 17.90 2.84 14.51
C SER A 159 17.80 1.95 13.27
N SER A 160 18.12 0.64 13.38
CA SER A 160 18.11 -0.32 12.28
C SER A 160 16.71 -0.62 11.78
N PHE A 161 16.61 -0.83 10.46
CA PHE A 161 15.41 -1.31 9.81
C PHE A 161 15.39 -2.84 9.79
N THR A 162 14.20 -3.41 9.96
CA THR A 162 13.92 -4.81 9.64
C THR A 162 13.63 -4.89 8.14
N TRP A 163 14.42 -5.65 7.40
CA TRP A 163 14.37 -5.68 5.93
C TRP A 163 13.70 -6.95 5.42
N PHE A 164 12.70 -6.78 4.58
CA PHE A 164 12.09 -7.88 3.87
C PHE A 164 12.26 -7.69 2.36
N TYR A 165 12.03 -8.75 1.60
CA TYR A 165 12.20 -8.71 0.16
C TYR A 165 10.88 -9.02 -0.52
N LEU A 166 10.35 -8.03 -1.23
CA LEU A 166 9.31 -8.23 -2.24
C LEU A 166 9.85 -9.16 -3.33
N PRO A 167 9.05 -10.13 -3.80
CA PRO A 167 9.59 -11.26 -4.54
C PRO A 167 10.09 -10.93 -5.95
N VAL A 168 9.58 -9.85 -6.54
CA VAL A 168 9.97 -9.33 -7.86
C VAL A 168 10.06 -7.79 -7.86
N ARG A 169 10.44 -7.21 -9.01
CA ARG A 169 10.47 -5.76 -9.26
C ARG A 169 9.42 -5.31 -10.26
N LYS A 170 8.39 -6.12 -10.52
CA LYS A 170 7.37 -5.80 -11.52
C LYS A 170 5.97 -6.21 -11.05
N TYR A 171 5.10 -5.23 -10.88
CA TYR A 171 3.75 -5.42 -10.33
C TYR A 171 2.69 -4.72 -11.18
N LYS A 172 1.47 -5.28 -11.18
CA LYS A 172 0.25 -4.59 -11.59
C LYS A 172 -0.28 -3.71 -10.46
N LEU A 173 -0.16 -4.21 -9.23
CA LEU A 173 -0.55 -3.54 -8.00
C LEU A 173 0.49 -3.80 -6.93
N LEU A 174 0.88 -2.76 -6.21
CA LEU A 174 1.65 -2.84 -4.97
C LEU A 174 1.02 -1.90 -3.95
N ARG A 175 0.44 -2.45 -2.91
CA ARG A 175 -0.09 -1.72 -1.77
C ARG A 175 0.64 -2.14 -0.51
N ILE A 176 1.07 -1.16 0.28
CA ILE A 176 1.70 -1.38 1.58
C ILE A 176 0.83 -0.73 2.64
N GLU A 177 0.47 -1.48 3.66
CA GLU A 177 -0.36 -1.05 4.78
C GLU A 177 0.39 -1.30 6.08
N VAL A 178 0.31 -0.34 6.99
CA VAL A 178 0.94 -0.39 8.30
C VAL A 178 -0.16 -0.24 9.35
N PHE A 179 -0.29 -1.24 10.22
CA PHE A 179 -1.24 -1.27 11.32
C PHE A 179 -0.50 -1.27 12.66
N VAL A 180 -1.03 -0.50 13.60
CA VAL A 180 -0.55 -0.47 14.99
C VAL A 180 -1.73 -0.70 15.93
N PRO A 181 -1.55 -1.46 17.03
CA PRO A 181 -2.59 -1.61 18.04
C PRO A 181 -3.06 -0.26 18.58
N ASN A 182 -4.37 -0.09 18.76
CA ASN A 182 -4.93 1.13 19.34
C ASN A 182 -5.14 0.96 20.86
N GLN A 183 -4.71 1.94 21.66
CA GLN A 183 -4.84 1.91 23.12
C GLN A 183 -6.10 2.58 23.67
N LEU A 184 -6.81 3.39 22.89
CA LEU A 184 -7.96 4.13 23.40
C LEU A 184 -9.10 3.24 23.92
N ASP A 185 -9.10 1.93 23.62
CA ASP A 185 -10.13 0.96 24.03
C ASP A 185 -9.55 -0.37 24.59
N ASN A 186 -8.67 -0.33 25.60
CA ASN A 186 -8.08 -1.52 26.26
C ASN A 186 -7.34 -2.48 25.29
N GLY A 187 -6.68 -1.96 24.25
CA GLY A 187 -5.91 -2.77 23.30
C GLY A 187 -6.75 -3.56 22.29
N VAL A 188 -8.06 -3.27 22.16
CA VAL A 188 -8.93 -3.96 21.19
C VAL A 188 -9.01 -3.16 19.89
N GLY A 189 -8.26 -3.62 18.88
CA GLY A 189 -8.31 -3.10 17.52
C GLY A 189 -7.00 -2.48 17.05
N HIS A 190 -6.95 -2.14 15.77
CA HIS A 190 -5.78 -1.53 15.13
C HIS A 190 -6.17 -0.25 14.40
N SER A 191 -5.21 0.65 14.31
CA SER A 191 -5.28 1.84 13.48
C SER A 191 -4.26 1.71 12.36
N GLU A 192 -4.54 2.30 11.20
CA GLU A 192 -3.65 2.26 10.02
C GLU A 192 -2.93 3.62 9.89
N PRO A 193 -1.82 3.87 10.62
CA PRO A 193 -1.12 5.16 10.53
C PRO A 193 -0.62 5.47 9.12
N PHE A 194 -0.37 4.45 8.31
CA PHE A 194 0.16 4.63 6.97
C PHE A 194 -0.31 3.54 6.01
N PHE A 195 -0.72 3.97 4.83
CA PHE A 195 -0.79 3.12 3.66
C PHE A 195 -0.32 3.88 2.42
N VAL A 196 0.12 3.12 1.42
CA VAL A 196 0.42 3.61 0.08
C VAL A 196 0.02 2.57 -0.96
N GLU A 197 -0.49 3.04 -2.09
CA GLU A 197 -0.90 2.21 -3.20
C GLU A 197 -0.35 2.72 -4.52
N TYR A 198 0.38 1.81 -5.18
CA TYR A 198 0.99 1.97 -6.48
C TYR A 198 0.32 1.01 -7.48
N ARG A 199 -0.03 1.51 -8.67
CA ARG A 199 -0.64 0.71 -9.74
C ARG A 199 0.17 0.85 -11.02
N ALA A 200 0.18 -0.18 -11.86
CA ALA A 200 0.90 -0.13 -13.14
C ALA A 200 0.47 1.08 -13.98
N ALA A 201 1.45 1.87 -14.42
CA ALA A 201 1.21 3.06 -15.25
C ALA A 201 0.99 2.71 -16.74
N GLY A 202 1.22 1.45 -17.12
CA GLY A 202 1.17 1.01 -18.52
C GLY A 202 2.49 1.21 -19.29
N ASN A 203 3.58 1.55 -18.60
CA ASN A 203 4.89 1.77 -19.21
C ASN A 203 5.98 0.95 -18.49
N LYS A 204 6.34 -0.21 -19.06
CA LYS A 204 7.40 -1.10 -18.54
C LYS A 204 7.15 -1.55 -17.08
N ASP A 205 8.04 -1.17 -16.15
CA ASP A 205 7.97 -1.45 -14.71
C ASP A 205 7.56 -0.22 -13.88
N GLU A 206 7.01 0.80 -14.52
CA GLU A 206 6.49 1.98 -13.83
C GLU A 206 5.21 1.68 -13.07
N LEU A 207 5.23 2.06 -11.80
CA LEU A 207 4.06 2.12 -10.96
C LEU A 207 3.73 3.59 -10.66
N GLN A 208 2.48 3.97 -10.91
CA GLN A 208 1.93 5.27 -10.56
C GLN A 208 1.37 5.22 -9.14
N LEU A 209 1.71 6.21 -8.32
CA LEU A 209 1.10 6.45 -7.02
C LEU A 209 -0.37 6.83 -7.25
N VAL A 210 -1.29 6.04 -6.70
CA VAL A 210 -2.74 6.23 -6.85
C VAL A 210 -3.37 6.74 -5.56
N SER A 211 -2.90 6.25 -4.42
CA SER A 211 -3.37 6.75 -3.13
C SER A 211 -2.33 6.57 -2.02
N MET A 212 -2.40 7.44 -1.03
CA MET A 212 -1.67 7.30 0.23
C MET A 212 -2.48 7.96 1.35
N GLY A 213 -2.27 7.53 2.57
CA GLY A 213 -2.92 8.13 3.73
C GLY A 213 -2.79 7.29 4.98
N GLY A 214 -3.72 7.48 5.92
CA GLY A 214 -3.76 6.77 7.18
C GLY A 214 -4.36 7.63 8.31
N THR A 215 -4.30 7.10 9.53
CA THR A 215 -4.85 7.71 10.76
C THR A 215 -3.77 8.32 11.66
N ALA A 216 -2.59 8.60 11.12
CA ALA A 216 -1.50 9.23 11.84
C ALA A 216 -1.91 10.57 12.48
N ALA A 217 -1.12 11.03 13.45
CA ALA A 217 -1.30 12.27 14.20
C ALA A 217 -1.76 13.44 13.29
N ALA A 218 -3.02 13.85 13.43
CA ALA A 218 -3.66 14.92 12.67
C ALA A 218 -3.53 14.83 11.12
N GLY A 219 -3.32 13.63 10.57
CA GLY A 219 -3.11 13.43 9.13
C GLY A 219 -1.80 14.03 8.61
N ASN A 220 -0.76 14.13 9.45
CA ASN A 220 0.53 14.66 9.05
C ASN A 220 1.37 13.59 8.33
N PHE A 221 1.57 13.77 7.02
CA PHE A 221 2.40 12.92 6.16
C PHE A 221 3.64 13.65 5.62
N ASN A 222 4.07 14.76 6.21
CA ASN A 222 5.20 15.57 5.72
C ASN A 222 6.53 14.80 5.70
N GLY A 223 6.64 13.73 6.49
CA GLY A 223 7.80 12.82 6.50
C GLY A 223 7.82 11.83 5.34
N VAL A 224 6.74 11.72 4.57
CA VAL A 224 6.57 10.74 3.50
C VAL A 224 7.05 11.34 2.17
N ASN A 225 8.19 10.85 1.70
CA ASN A 225 8.87 11.30 0.48
C ASN A 225 8.86 10.17 -0.55
N LEU A 226 7.69 9.95 -1.16
CA LEU A 226 7.47 8.93 -2.17
C LEU A 226 7.25 9.57 -3.54
N PRO A 227 7.84 9.03 -4.63
CA PRO A 227 7.65 9.61 -5.95
C PRO A 227 6.28 9.27 -6.52
N ASP A 228 5.73 10.15 -7.35
CA ASP A 228 4.50 9.90 -8.11
C ASP A 228 4.64 8.69 -9.03
N THR A 229 5.84 8.47 -9.58
CA THR A 229 6.15 7.29 -10.38
C THR A 229 7.32 6.52 -9.76
N LEU A 230 7.10 5.25 -9.47
CA LEU A 230 8.08 4.33 -8.91
C LEU A 230 8.52 3.30 -9.95
N ARG A 231 9.81 3.24 -10.23
CA ARG A 231 10.45 2.19 -11.05
C ARG A 231 11.30 1.29 -10.18
N LEU A 232 10.82 0.09 -9.85
CA LEU A 232 11.53 -0.78 -8.91
C LEU A 232 12.86 -1.28 -9.48
N THR A 233 13.07 -1.30 -10.80
CA THR A 233 14.37 -1.65 -11.40
C THR A 233 15.44 -0.58 -11.24
N GLN A 234 15.06 0.67 -11.00
CA GLN A 234 15.98 1.81 -10.83
C GLN A 234 16.22 2.19 -9.36
N ASN A 235 15.54 1.52 -8.45
CA ASN A 235 15.62 1.81 -7.02
C ASN A 235 16.24 0.65 -6.25
N SER A 236 17.14 0.98 -5.33
CA SER A 236 17.83 0.02 -4.47
C SER A 236 16.96 -0.50 -3.32
N GLY A 237 15.93 0.26 -2.89
CA GLY A 237 14.99 -0.17 -1.87
C GLY A 237 13.97 0.89 -1.47
N LEU A 238 13.03 0.50 -0.61
CA LEU A 238 12.02 1.37 0.01
C LEU A 238 12.14 1.26 1.53
N GLN A 239 12.04 2.37 2.24
CA GLN A 239 11.94 2.38 3.70
C GLN A 239 10.62 3.02 4.13
N ILE A 240 9.99 2.42 5.14
CA ILE A 240 8.81 2.94 5.82
C ILE A 240 9.09 2.90 7.32
N TRP A 241 8.86 4.00 8.02
CA TRP A 241 9.03 4.02 9.47
C TRP A 241 8.06 4.97 10.14
N LEU A 242 7.81 4.69 11.41
CA LEU A 242 7.06 5.60 12.29
C LEU A 242 8.05 6.32 13.22
N ASN A 243 7.70 7.52 13.65
CA ASN A 243 8.36 8.23 14.75
C ASN A 243 7.29 8.80 15.69
N HIS A 244 7.67 8.99 16.95
CA HIS A 244 6.85 9.76 17.88
C HIS A 244 6.77 11.24 17.44
N SER A 245 5.58 11.82 17.58
CA SER A 245 5.27 13.20 17.24
C SER A 245 5.72 14.16 18.34
N THR A 246 5.83 13.66 19.57
CA THR A 246 6.18 14.43 20.76
C THR A 246 7.35 13.79 21.53
N SER A 247 7.99 14.58 22.40
CA SER A 247 9.03 14.12 23.31
C SER A 247 8.50 13.37 24.54
N THR A 248 7.18 13.44 24.78
CA THR A 248 6.44 12.68 25.79
C THR A 248 5.48 11.73 25.08
N PRO A 249 6.00 10.66 24.48
CA PRO A 249 5.23 9.81 23.58
C PRO A 249 3.98 9.23 24.23
N ALA A 250 2.87 9.28 23.50
CA ALA A 250 1.70 8.47 23.78
C ALA A 250 1.87 7.14 23.03
N ASP A 251 1.59 6.01 23.68
CA ASP A 251 1.72 4.70 23.06
C ASP A 251 0.52 4.36 22.14
N ASP A 252 0.06 5.33 21.36
CA ASP A 252 -1.08 5.19 20.47
C ASP A 252 -0.86 5.87 19.11
N VAL A 253 -1.78 5.62 18.17
CA VAL A 253 -1.66 6.12 16.79
C VAL A 253 -1.65 7.64 16.67
N SER A 254 -2.20 8.35 17.66
CA SER A 254 -2.28 9.81 17.67
C SER A 254 -0.93 10.49 17.89
N ASP A 255 0.07 9.76 18.38
CA ASP A 255 1.45 10.23 18.52
C ASP A 255 2.40 9.64 17.45
N LEU A 256 1.90 8.81 16.53
CA LEU A 256 2.76 8.23 15.49
C LEU A 256 2.69 9.04 14.19
N LEU A 257 3.86 9.47 13.72
CA LEU A 257 4.07 10.12 12.43
C LEU A 257 4.73 9.17 11.45
N PRO A 258 4.15 8.98 10.25
CA PRO A 258 4.70 8.12 9.23
C PRO A 258 5.73 8.85 8.39
N TYR A 259 6.71 8.08 7.97
CA TYR A 259 7.75 8.47 7.03
C TYR A 259 7.94 7.33 6.05
N ALA A 260 8.23 7.69 4.80
CA ALA A 260 8.69 6.72 3.83
C ALA A 260 9.63 7.38 2.83
N LYS A 261 10.53 6.59 2.25
CA LYS A 261 11.46 7.05 1.23
C LYS A 261 11.90 5.91 0.34
N VAL A 262 11.98 6.18 -0.96
CA VAL A 262 12.61 5.29 -1.94
C VAL A 262 14.08 5.70 -2.12
N PHE A 263 14.97 4.71 -2.23
CA PHE A 263 16.39 4.92 -2.44
C PHE A 263 16.75 4.57 -3.88
N PRO A 264 17.04 5.54 -4.76
CA PRO A 264 17.54 5.24 -6.09
C PRO A 264 18.89 4.53 -6.00
N PHE A 265 19.19 3.69 -6.99
CA PHE A 265 20.56 3.22 -7.16
C PHE A 265 21.50 4.42 -7.38
N GLN A 266 22.72 4.34 -6.84
CA GLN A 266 23.76 5.31 -7.16
C GLN A 266 24.10 5.23 -8.65
N SER A 267 24.59 6.32 -9.24
CA SER A 267 24.94 6.36 -10.67
C SER A 267 25.93 5.26 -11.08
N THR A 268 26.89 4.93 -10.20
CA THR A 268 27.84 3.83 -10.40
C THR A 268 27.19 2.45 -10.38
N GLN A 269 26.13 2.27 -9.59
CA GLN A 269 25.34 1.03 -9.54
C GLN A 269 24.41 0.93 -10.74
N LEU A 270 23.79 2.03 -11.18
CA LEU A 270 22.98 2.07 -12.40
C LEU A 270 23.81 1.74 -13.63
N ALA A 271 25.04 2.27 -13.71
CA ALA A 271 25.94 2.02 -14.83
C ALA A 271 26.39 0.55 -14.95
N SER A 272 26.35 -0.23 -13.87
CA SER A 272 26.62 -1.67 -13.91
C SER A 272 25.40 -2.51 -14.26
N LEU A 273 24.21 -1.92 -14.30
CA LEU A 273 23.01 -2.61 -14.76
C LEU A 273 23.07 -2.80 -16.29
N PRO A 274 22.52 -3.91 -16.82
CA PRO A 274 22.33 -4.06 -18.25
C PRO A 274 21.54 -2.88 -18.83
N GLU A 275 21.87 -2.44 -20.05
CA GLU A 275 21.20 -1.31 -20.73
C GLU A 275 19.68 -1.48 -20.80
N SER A 276 19.18 -2.73 -20.86
CA SER A 276 17.75 -3.04 -20.82
C SER A 276 17.05 -2.65 -19.50
N CYS A 277 17.81 -2.42 -18.43
CA CYS A 277 17.35 -2.05 -17.09
C CYS A 277 17.68 -0.59 -16.71
N GLN A 278 18.37 0.15 -17.58
CA GLN A 278 18.64 1.57 -17.40
C GLN A 278 17.46 2.38 -17.97
#